data_AF-A0A7C9A0Y1-F1
#
_entry.id   AF-A0A7C9A0Y1-F1
#
_cell.length_a   1.000
_cell.length_b   1.000
_cell.length_c   1.000
_cell.angle_alpha   90.00
_cell.angle_beta   90.00
_cell.angle_gamma   90.00
#
_symmetry.space_group_name_H-M   'P 1'
#
loop_
_entity.id
_entity.type
_entity.pdbx_description
1 polymer ?
#
loop_
_entity_poly.entity_id
_entity_poly.type
_entity_poly.pdbx_seq_one_letter_code
_entity_poly.pdbx_strand_id
1 'polypeptide(L)'
;TPTGSTVRLGNSEADMDSSTDEGGLEEVVGGVVAKRRFKEKANNTVVDLVTKLKELSRNNFDMSQKFKDFVKITEEDRAHKMMMWEQKLRLHEDRIMMMDTSTMSPGQTAYIEHRRAEIMQRRSGDSSSTR
;
A
#
# COMPACT_ATOMS: atom_id res chain seq x y z
N THR A 1 -42.05 25.91 -52.36
CA THR A 1 -42.87 25.84 -51.13
C THR A 1 -42.30 26.80 -50.10
N PRO A 2 -43.14 27.68 -49.52
CA PRO A 2 -42.81 28.55 -48.40
C PRO A 2 -42.72 27.70 -47.11
N THR A 3 -41.99 28.09 -46.07
CA THR A 3 -42.45 28.92 -44.92
C THR A 3 -41.19 29.37 -44.16
N GLY A 4 -41.00 30.62 -43.72
CA GLY A 4 -41.86 31.37 -42.79
C GLY A 4 -41.76 30.71 -41.40
N SER A 5 -41.18 31.30 -40.36
CA SER A 5 -41.77 32.47 -39.71
C SER A 5 -40.81 33.17 -38.74
N THR A 6 -40.79 34.48 -38.95
CA THR A 6 -40.32 35.63 -38.22
C THR A 6 -41.06 35.79 -36.87
N VAL A 7 -40.31 35.98 -35.77
CA VAL A 7 -40.37 37.11 -34.81
C VAL A 7 -41.48 37.25 -33.74
N ARG A 8 -40.99 37.72 -32.57
CA ARG A 8 -41.55 38.68 -31.57
C ARG A 8 -42.20 38.15 -30.28
N LEU A 9 -41.48 38.46 -29.18
CA LEU A 9 -41.90 39.23 -27.99
C LEU A 9 -43.38 39.19 -27.58
N GLY A 10 -43.61 38.84 -26.31
CA GLY A 10 -44.81 39.19 -25.59
C GLY A 10 -44.64 38.95 -24.09
N ASN A 11 -44.30 40.01 -23.35
CA ASN A 11 -44.62 40.11 -21.93
C ASN A 11 -46.15 39.96 -21.79
N SER A 12 -46.57 39.11 -20.85
CA SER A 12 -47.93 39.18 -20.30
C SER A 12 -47.82 39.18 -18.79
N GLU A 13 -47.90 40.38 -18.23
CA GLU A 13 -48.41 40.61 -16.88
C GLU A 13 -49.81 40.01 -16.79
N ALA A 14 -50.07 39.28 -15.72
CA ALA A 14 -51.42 38.94 -15.28
C ALA A 14 -51.58 39.52 -13.88
N ASP A 15 -52.30 40.63 -13.81
CA ASP A 15 -52.82 41.25 -12.58
C ASP A 15 -54.08 40.52 -12.09
N MET A 16 -54.36 40.76 -10.80
CA MET A 16 -55.59 40.47 -10.01
C MET A 16 -55.71 39.02 -9.48
N ASP A 17 -56.07 38.77 -8.22
CA ASP A 17 -56.87 39.57 -7.28
C ASP A 17 -56.59 39.13 -5.84
N SER A 18 -56.75 40.07 -4.91
CA SER A 18 -56.61 39.93 -3.47
C SER A 18 -57.96 39.59 -2.85
N SER A 19 -58.11 38.41 -2.27
CA SER A 19 -59.11 38.15 -1.24
C SER A 19 -58.47 37.52 -0.02
N THR A 20 -58.30 38.35 1.00
CA THR A 20 -57.94 38.03 2.39
C THR A 20 -58.83 36.92 2.95
N ASP A 21 -58.24 35.85 3.46
CA ASP A 21 -58.78 35.13 4.61
C ASP A 21 -57.64 34.52 5.42
N GLU A 22 -57.88 34.45 6.71
CA GLU A 22 -56.92 34.48 7.80
C GLU A 22 -56.15 33.17 8.00
N GLY A 23 -54.89 33.29 8.43
CA GLY A 23 -54.13 32.20 9.05
C GLY A 23 -52.90 31.73 8.26
N GLY A 24 -51.70 32.06 8.75
CA GLY A 24 -50.48 31.46 8.21
C GLY A 24 -49.19 32.25 8.37
N LEU A 25 -49.08 33.13 9.37
CA LEU A 25 -47.85 33.89 9.64
C LEU A 25 -46.70 33.07 10.28
N GLU A 26 -46.79 31.74 10.33
CA GLU A 26 -45.75 30.89 10.92
C GLU A 26 -44.81 30.20 9.91
N GLU A 27 -45.14 30.12 8.62
CA GLU A 27 -44.43 29.17 7.73
C GLU A 27 -43.14 29.72 7.08
N VAL A 28 -43.03 31.03 6.88
CA VAL A 28 -41.90 31.63 6.15
C VAL A 28 -40.60 31.62 6.97
N VAL A 29 -40.70 31.75 8.30
CA VAL A 29 -39.52 31.75 9.20
C VAL A 29 -38.99 30.32 9.39
N GLY A 30 -39.89 29.33 9.47
CA GLY A 30 -39.53 27.92 9.60
C GLY A 30 -38.74 27.38 8.41
N GLY A 31 -39.14 27.73 7.18
CA GLY A 31 -38.49 27.27 5.95
C GLY A 31 -37.07 27.81 5.75
N VAL A 32 -36.82 29.09 6.06
CA VAL A 32 -35.49 29.71 5.94
C VAL A 32 -34.53 29.22 7.02
N VAL A 33 -35.02 29.07 8.27
CA VAL A 33 -34.22 28.53 9.38
C VAL A 33 -33.95 27.04 9.20
N ALA A 34 -34.92 26.26 8.74
CA ALA A 34 -34.74 24.85 8.41
C ALA A 34 -33.74 24.66 7.26
N LYS A 35 -33.87 25.42 6.17
CA LYS A 35 -32.88 25.40 5.07
C LYS A 35 -31.48 25.81 5.53
N ARG A 36 -31.36 26.85 6.37
CA ARG A 36 -30.07 27.27 6.94
C ARG A 36 -29.46 26.17 7.81
N ARG A 37 -30.22 25.56 8.73
CA ARG A 37 -29.78 24.43 9.57
C ARG A 37 -29.44 23.18 8.77
N PHE A 38 -30.18 22.88 7.71
CA PHE A 38 -29.87 21.75 6.81
C PHE A 38 -28.58 21.99 6.04
N LYS A 39 -28.37 23.20 5.53
CA LYS A 39 -27.16 23.60 4.82
C LYS A 39 -25.93 23.62 5.74
N GLU A 40 -26.11 24.02 6.99
CA GLU A 40 -25.09 24.02 8.04
C GLU A 40 -24.73 22.60 8.50
N LYS A 41 -25.73 21.72 8.71
CA LYS A 41 -25.50 20.28 8.95
C LYS A 41 -24.80 19.59 7.78
N ALA A 42 -25.21 19.90 6.54
CA ALA A 42 -24.57 19.36 5.34
C ALA A 42 -23.11 19.83 5.21
N ASN A 43 -22.82 21.11 5.47
CA ASN A 43 -21.45 21.63 5.49
C ASN A 43 -20.59 20.96 6.56
N ASN A 44 -21.09 20.78 7.79
CA ASN A 44 -20.35 20.07 8.83
C ASN A 44 -20.08 18.60 8.46
N THR A 45 -21.05 17.93 7.84
CA THR A 45 -20.88 16.53 7.41
C THR A 45 -19.82 16.41 6.31
N VAL A 46 -19.79 17.35 5.36
CA VAL A 46 -18.76 17.38 4.30
C VAL A 46 -17.38 17.69 4.86
N VAL A 47 -17.27 18.66 5.77
CA VAL A 47 -15.99 19.01 6.43
C VAL A 47 -15.45 17.83 7.25
N ASP A 48 -16.31 17.13 7.99
CA ASP A 48 -15.92 15.93 8.74
C ASP A 48 -15.44 14.80 7.81
N LEU A 49 -16.13 14.58 6.69
CA LEU A 49 -15.71 13.59 5.69
C LEU A 49 -14.36 13.93 5.06
N VAL A 50 -14.12 15.20 4.73
CA VAL A 50 -12.83 15.66 4.17
C VAL A 50 -11.72 15.50 5.20
N THR A 51 -11.99 15.78 6.47
CA THR A 51 -11.01 15.63 7.56
C THR A 51 -10.64 14.16 7.78
N LYS A 52 -11.64 13.29 7.85
CA LYS A 52 -11.44 11.83 7.92
C LYS A 52 -10.67 11.29 6.72
N LEU A 53 -10.95 11.78 5.52
CA LEU A 53 -10.23 11.38 4.32
C LEU A 53 -8.75 11.77 4.39
N LYS A 54 -8.43 12.98 4.86
CA LYS A 54 -7.05 13.43 5.05
C LYS A 54 -6.30 12.59 6.09
N GLU A 55 -6.96 12.25 7.19
CA GLU A 55 -6.42 11.36 8.22
C GLU A 55 -6.15 9.95 7.66
N LEU A 56 -7.11 9.39 6.93
CA LEU A 56 -6.96 8.11 6.23
C LEU A 56 -5.79 8.13 5.23
N SER A 57 -5.66 9.20 4.44
CA SER A 57 -4.54 9.35 3.48
C SER A 57 -3.19 9.40 4.18
N ARG A 58 -3.07 10.14 5.30
CA ARG A 58 -1.84 10.18 6.10
C ARG A 58 -1.52 8.82 6.72
N ASN A 59 -2.50 8.18 7.35
CA ASN A 59 -2.31 6.87 7.95
C ASN A 59 -1.91 5.82 6.90
N ASN A 60 -2.48 5.88 5.70
CA ASN A 60 -2.13 4.96 4.62
C ASN A 60 -0.72 5.22 4.08
N PHE A 61 -0.29 6.48 3.99
CA PHE A 61 1.09 6.82 3.65
C PHE A 61 2.07 6.28 4.69
N ASP A 62 1.81 6.51 5.98
CA ASP A 62 2.68 6.04 7.08
C ASP A 62 2.74 4.51 7.13
N MET A 63 1.60 3.83 6.95
CA MET A 63 1.56 2.36 6.89
C MET A 63 2.30 1.83 5.66
N SER A 64 2.16 2.48 4.50
CA SER A 64 2.90 2.11 3.29
C SER A 64 4.40 2.28 3.50
N GLN A 65 4.84 3.32 4.20
CA GLN A 65 6.24 3.52 4.51
C GLN A 65 6.77 2.45 5.46
N LYS A 66 6.06 2.17 6.55
CA LYS A 66 6.41 1.09 7.49
C LYS A 66 6.47 -0.28 6.81
N PHE A 67 5.57 -0.54 5.86
CA PHE A 67 5.59 -1.78 5.09
C PHE A 67 6.85 -1.89 4.22
N LYS A 68 7.25 -0.81 3.54
CA LYS A 68 8.51 -0.80 2.77
C LYS A 68 9.72 -1.04 3.66
N ASP A 69 9.76 -0.39 4.82
CA ASP A 69 10.85 -0.58 5.78
C ASP A 69 10.89 -2.03 6.29
N PHE A 70 9.72 -2.63 6.57
CA PHE A 70 9.60 -4.03 6.96
C PHE A 70 10.11 -4.98 5.87
N VAL A 71 9.73 -4.78 4.61
CA VAL A 71 10.22 -5.59 3.49
C VAL A 71 11.73 -5.50 3.40
N LYS A 72 12.29 -4.29 3.47
CA LYS A 72 13.74 -4.08 3.44
C LYS A 72 14.46 -4.82 4.58
N ILE A 73 13.97 -4.68 5.82
CA ILE A 73 14.55 -5.37 6.99
C ILE A 73 14.48 -6.89 6.80
N THR A 74 13.38 -7.40 6.23
CA THR A 74 13.21 -8.83 5.99
C THR A 74 14.18 -9.36 4.93
N GLU A 75 14.44 -8.58 3.87
CA GLU A 75 15.43 -8.91 2.86
C GLU A 75 16.86 -8.90 3.44
N GLU A 76 17.20 -7.89 4.24
CA GLU A 76 18.49 -7.79 4.92
C GLU A 76 18.69 -8.96 5.91
N ASP A 77 17.69 -9.30 6.71
CA ASP A 77 17.73 -10.44 7.63
C ASP A 77 17.90 -11.77 6.89
N ARG A 78 17.20 -11.94 5.75
CA ARG A 78 17.37 -13.12 4.90
C ARG A 78 18.79 -13.19 4.34
N ALA A 79 19.34 -12.08 3.86
CA ALA A 79 20.71 -12.03 3.34
C ALA A 79 21.74 -12.36 4.45
N HIS A 80 21.59 -11.80 5.64
CA HIS A 80 22.45 -12.10 6.79
C HIS A 80 22.38 -13.56 7.20
N LYS A 81 21.19 -14.16 7.24
CA LYS A 81 21.02 -15.59 7.55
C LYS A 81 21.72 -16.48 6.51
N MET A 82 21.60 -16.14 5.22
CA MET A 82 22.29 -16.86 4.14
C MET A 82 23.81 -16.74 4.29
N MET A 83 24.33 -15.54 4.55
CA MET A 83 25.76 -15.32 4.75
C MET A 83 26.30 -16.12 5.95
N MET A 84 25.57 -16.12 7.07
CA MET A 84 25.95 -16.89 8.26
C MET A 84 25.92 -18.39 8.02
N TRP A 85 24.94 -18.87 7.25
CA TRP A 85 24.85 -20.28 6.88
C TRP A 85 26.01 -20.70 5.99
N GLU A 86 26.35 -19.88 4.99
CA GLU A 86 27.49 -20.10 4.11
C GLU A 86 28.82 -20.08 4.88
N GLN A 87 28.99 -19.15 5.81
CA GLN A 87 30.18 -19.10 6.66
C GLN A 87 30.32 -20.37 7.52
N LYS A 88 29.21 -20.85 8.12
CA LYS A 88 29.21 -22.11 8.89
C LYS A 88 29.54 -23.30 8.01
N LEU A 89 29.01 -23.35 6.79
CA LEU A 89 29.30 -24.41 5.83
C LEU A 89 30.80 -24.41 5.48
N ARG A 90 31.37 -23.24 5.17
CA ARG A 90 32.80 -23.10 4.87
C ARG A 90 33.69 -23.57 6.02
N LEU A 91 33.38 -23.17 7.25
CA LEU A 91 34.11 -23.62 8.45
C LEU A 91 34.07 -25.15 8.61
N HIS A 92 32.91 -25.77 8.35
CA HIS A 92 32.78 -27.22 8.42
C HIS A 92 33.58 -27.91 7.31
N GLU A 93 33.54 -27.39 6.09
CA GLU A 93 34.34 -27.89 4.98
C GLU A 93 35.84 -27.76 5.25
N ASP A 94 36.30 -26.62 5.76
CA ASP A 94 37.70 -26.40 6.11
C ASP A 94 38.18 -27.36 7.20
N ARG A 95 37.31 -27.67 8.17
CA ARG A 95 37.59 -28.71 9.17
C ARG A 95 37.83 -30.08 8.52
N ILE A 96 37.04 -30.45 7.51
CA ILE A 96 37.23 -31.71 6.77
C ILE A 96 38.54 -31.68 5.97
N MET A 97 38.83 -30.55 5.33
CA MET A 97 40.07 -30.36 4.55
C MET A 97 41.31 -30.51 5.43
N MET A 98 41.30 -29.99 6.66
CA MET A 98 42.45 -30.01 7.58
C MET A 98 42.52 -31.23 8.52
N MET A 99 41.54 -32.13 8.50
CA MET A 99 41.48 -33.26 9.43
C MET A 99 42.63 -34.26 9.23
N ASP A 100 43.47 -34.47 10.23
CA ASP A 100 44.48 -35.53 10.14
C ASP A 100 43.80 -36.92 10.14
N THR A 101 44.06 -37.70 9.10
CA THR A 101 43.53 -39.07 8.92
C THR A 101 44.55 -40.15 9.24
N SER A 102 45.76 -39.78 9.69
CA SER A 102 46.86 -40.72 9.95
C SER A 102 46.52 -41.83 10.96
N THR A 103 45.64 -41.54 11.91
CA THR A 103 45.20 -42.49 12.96
C THR A 103 43.83 -43.12 12.69
N MET A 104 43.21 -42.84 11.53
CA MET A 104 41.88 -43.33 11.19
C MET A 104 41.93 -44.72 10.54
N SER A 105 40.83 -45.47 10.64
CA SER A 105 40.68 -46.71 9.87
C SER A 105 40.67 -46.43 8.36
N PRO A 106 41.06 -47.39 7.50
CA PRO A 106 41.08 -47.20 6.05
C PRO A 106 39.72 -46.76 5.47
N GLY A 107 38.61 -47.31 5.98
CA GLY A 107 37.26 -46.94 5.54
C GLY A 107 36.90 -45.49 5.88
N GLN A 108 37.30 -45.00 7.05
CA GLN A 108 37.08 -43.60 7.44
C GLN A 108 37.98 -42.65 6.63
N THR A 109 39.23 -43.03 6.40
CA THR A 109 40.17 -42.25 5.57
C THR A 109 39.62 -42.07 4.16
N ALA A 110 39.21 -43.16 3.51
CA ALA A 110 38.62 -43.12 2.16
C ALA A 110 37.36 -42.23 2.12
N TYR A 111 36.52 -42.28 3.16
CA TYR A 111 35.35 -41.40 3.27
C TYR A 111 35.75 -39.92 3.35
N ILE A 112 36.72 -39.57 4.19
CA ILE A 112 37.18 -38.18 4.33
C ILE A 112 37.85 -37.69 3.04
N GLU A 113 38.66 -38.52 2.38
CA GLU A 113 39.27 -38.19 1.09
C GLU A 113 38.22 -37.95 -0.01
N HIS A 114 37.19 -38.81 -0.09
CA HIS A 114 36.06 -38.60 -0.98
C HIS A 114 35.36 -37.26 -0.68
N ARG A 115 35.12 -36.94 0.60
CA ARG A 115 34.52 -35.67 1.00
C ARG A 115 35.39 -34.46 0.65
N ARG A 116 36.72 -34.56 0.78
CA ARG A 116 37.65 -33.51 0.34
C ARG A 116 37.56 -33.27 -1.16
N ALA A 117 37.52 -34.33 -1.96
CA ALA A 117 37.37 -34.24 -3.40
C ALA A 117 36.04 -33.54 -3.78
N GLU A 118 34.93 -33.92 -3.13
CA GLU A 118 33.62 -33.30 -3.32
C GLU A 118 33.63 -31.79 -3.00
N ILE A 119 34.26 -31.41 -1.89
CA ILE A 119 34.42 -30.00 -1.47
C ILE A 119 35.25 -29.21 -2.50
N MET A 120 36.40 -29.76 -2.93
CA MET A 120 37.27 -29.11 -3.92
C MET A 120 36.56 -28.93 -5.27
N GLN A 121 35.78 -29.92 -5.70
CA GLN A 121 35.01 -29.84 -6.93
C GLN A 121 33.96 -28.72 -6.87
N ARG A 122 33.21 -28.62 -5.75
CA ARG A 122 32.24 -27.51 -5.56
C ARG A 122 32.91 -26.15 -5.61
N ARG A 123 33.99 -25.95 -4.85
CA ARG A 123 34.74 -24.68 -4.82
C ARG A 123 35.29 -24.29 -6.20
N SER A 124 35.73 -25.28 -6.97
CA SER A 124 36.23 -25.06 -8.33
C SER A 124 35.13 -24.70 -9.32
N GLY A 125 33.92 -25.25 -9.14
CA GLY A 125 32.74 -24.95 -9.98
C GLY A 125 32.16 -23.56 -9.75
N ASP A 126 32.07 -23.13 -8.49
CA ASP A 126 31.52 -21.81 -8.11
C ASP A 126 32.39 -20.64 -8.60
N SER A 127 33.68 -20.88 -8.85
CA SER A 127 34.62 -19.88 -9.39
C SER A 127 34.36 -19.52 -10.86
N SER A 128 33.50 -20.27 -11.58
CA SER A 128 33.19 -20.02 -12.99
C SER A 128 31.83 -19.37 -13.25
N SER A 129 30.98 -19.24 -12.22
CA SER A 129 29.60 -18.73 -12.35
C SER A 129 29.48 -17.27 -11.88
N THR A 130 30.32 -16.40 -12.42
CA THR A 130 30.15 -14.93 -12.37
C THR A 130 30.40 -14.34 -13.76
N ARG A 131 29.54 -14.71 -14.72
CA ARG A 131 29.49 -14.09 -16.05
C ARG A 131 28.06 -13.94 -16.53
#